data_AF-A0A0Q7TLF3-F1
#
_entry.id   AF-A0A0Q7TLF3-F1
#
_cell.length_a   1.000
_cell.length_b   1.000
_cell.length_c   1.000
_cell.angle_alpha   90.00
_cell.angle_beta   90.00
_cell.angle_gamma   90.00
#
_symmetry.space_group_name_H-M   'P 1'
#
loop_
_entity.id
_entity.type
_entity.pdbx_description
1 polymer ?
#
loop_
_entity_poly.entity_id
_entity_poly.type
_entity_poly.pdbx_seq_one_letter_code
_entity_poly.pdbx_strand_id
1 'polypeptide(L)'
;MAVSLASAAAADMRPRIAATAPGISLPFARSERAQSVWASSACSRDCGAYCAWGLNSCLYRDSQGQCLKLTDDCDRYCQRSCRTSGGPLLPSDF
;
A
#
# COMPACT_ATOMS: atom_id res chain seq x y z
N MET A 1 26.32 40.18 1.91
CA MET A 1 25.24 39.47 2.64
C MET A 1 25.03 38.13 1.94
N ALA A 2 25.45 37.03 2.55
CA ALA A 2 25.20 35.67 2.08
C ALA A 2 24.34 34.97 3.14
N VAL A 3 23.12 34.58 2.77
CA VAL A 3 22.25 33.81 3.67
C VAL A 3 22.53 32.34 3.39
N SER A 4 23.10 31.66 4.38
CA SER A 4 23.32 30.22 4.38
C SER A 4 22.00 29.49 4.63
N LEU A 5 21.68 28.53 3.76
CA LEU A 5 20.61 27.56 3.95
C LEU A 5 21.05 26.55 5.02
N ALA A 6 20.41 26.57 6.19
CA ALA A 6 20.59 25.54 7.22
C ALA A 6 19.48 24.49 7.11
N SER A 7 19.89 23.25 6.86
CA SER A 7 19.11 22.03 6.72
C SER A 7 18.41 21.67 8.05
N ALA A 8 17.08 21.61 8.05
CA ALA A 8 16.31 21.10 9.19
C ALA A 8 16.35 19.56 9.22
N ALA A 9 17.43 19.00 9.74
CA ALA A 9 17.51 17.61 10.14
C ALA A 9 16.88 17.42 11.53
N ALA A 10 15.57 17.22 11.59
CA ALA A 10 14.87 16.74 12.79
C ALA A 10 13.45 16.26 12.44
N ALA A 11 13.32 15.29 11.54
CA ALA A 11 12.07 14.53 11.44
C ALA A 11 12.18 13.31 12.36
N ASP A 12 11.93 13.57 13.64
CA ASP A 12 11.10 12.74 14.52
C ASP A 12 11.11 11.23 14.18
N MET A 13 12.07 10.52 14.77
CA MET A 13 12.09 9.05 14.79
C MET A 13 11.00 8.54 15.74
N ARG A 14 9.73 8.83 15.44
CA ARG A 14 8.61 8.13 16.07
C ARG A 14 8.71 6.67 15.63
N PRO A 15 8.71 5.70 16.56
CA PRO A 15 8.55 4.31 16.18
C PRO A 15 7.26 4.26 15.36
N ARG A 16 7.37 3.84 14.09
CA ARG A 16 6.20 3.47 13.30
C ARG A 16 5.58 2.31 14.05
N ILE A 17 4.63 2.59 14.93
CA ILE A 17 3.74 1.58 15.46
C ILE A 17 3.04 1.04 14.22
N ALA A 18 3.57 -0.06 13.69
CA ALA A 18 2.92 -0.84 12.67
C ALA A 18 1.65 -1.34 13.34
N ALA A 19 0.58 -0.55 13.24
CA ALA A 19 -0.73 -0.91 13.71
C ALA A 19 -1.09 -2.21 12.99
N THR A 20 -0.87 -3.31 13.72
CA THR A 20 -1.27 -4.66 13.37
C THR A 20 -2.79 -4.65 13.52
N ALA A 21 -3.47 -4.06 12.54
CA ALA A 21 -4.87 -4.36 12.33
C ALA A 21 -4.98 -5.89 12.21
N PRO A 22 -6.07 -6.52 12.71
CA PRO A 22 -6.27 -7.96 12.63
C PRO A 22 -5.89 -8.43 11.22
N GLY A 23 -4.79 -9.19 11.18
CA GLY A 23 -3.91 -9.18 10.03
C GLY A 23 -4.55 -9.92 8.87
N ILE A 24 -5.00 -9.19 7.86
CA ILE A 24 -5.26 -9.80 6.56
C ILE A 24 -3.95 -10.46 6.12
N SER A 25 -3.90 -11.78 6.23
CA SER A 25 -2.74 -12.57 5.82
C SER A 25 -2.71 -12.62 4.31
N LEU A 26 -1.56 -12.30 3.74
CA LEU A 26 -1.34 -12.30 2.30
C LEU A 26 -0.68 -13.61 1.87
N PRO A 27 -0.97 -14.09 0.66
CA PRO A 27 -0.35 -15.31 0.14
C PRO A 27 1.14 -15.14 -0.21
N PHE A 28 1.60 -13.89 -0.38
CA PHE A 28 2.98 -13.57 -0.73
C PHE A 28 3.54 -12.48 0.18
N ALA A 29 4.82 -12.61 0.55
CA ALA A 29 5.52 -11.57 1.28
C ALA A 29 5.66 -10.31 0.41
N ARG A 30 5.54 -9.14 1.03
CA ARG A 30 5.68 -7.84 0.36
C ARG A 30 7.02 -7.20 0.67
N SER A 31 7.54 -6.43 -0.29
CA SER A 31 8.67 -5.54 -0.05
C SER A 31 8.27 -4.42 0.93
N GLU A 32 9.23 -3.81 1.59
CA GLU A 32 8.98 -2.70 2.52
C GLU A 32 8.20 -1.54 1.85
N ARG A 33 8.53 -1.23 0.59
CA ARG A 33 7.83 -0.21 -0.20
C ARG A 33 6.37 -0.59 -0.48
N ALA A 34 6.11 -1.85 -0.83
CA ALA A 34 4.74 -2.31 -1.05
C ALA A 34 3.95 -2.34 0.27
N GLN A 35 4.63 -2.65 1.38
CA GLN A 35 4.04 -2.66 2.72
C GLN A 35 3.59 -1.26 3.15
N SER A 36 4.35 -0.21 2.83
CA SER A 36 3.97 1.17 3.19
C SER A 36 2.74 1.67 2.43
N VAL A 37 2.60 1.31 1.15
CA VAL A 37 1.41 1.62 0.35
C VAL A 37 0.19 0.84 0.88
N TRP A 38 0.37 -0.45 1.16
CA TRP A 38 -0.70 -1.29 1.70
C TRP A 38 -1.19 -0.78 3.06
N ALA A 39 -0.29 -0.41 3.96
CA ALA A 39 -0.65 0.04 5.30
C ALA A 39 -1.27 1.45 5.33
N SER A 40 -1.31 2.18 4.20
CA SER A 40 -1.68 3.60 4.16
C SER A 40 -3.15 3.90 4.47
N SER A 41 -4.07 2.98 4.16
CA SER A 41 -5.50 3.14 4.42
C SER A 41 -6.21 1.78 4.50
N ALA A 42 -7.41 1.73 5.07
CA ALA A 42 -8.24 0.52 5.05
C ALA A 42 -8.57 0.09 3.61
N CYS A 43 -8.92 1.05 2.74
CA CYS A 43 -9.18 0.79 1.32
C CYS A 43 -7.99 0.11 0.63
N SER A 44 -6.77 0.64 0.85
CA SER A 44 -5.55 0.05 0.30
C SER A 44 -5.29 -1.36 0.86
N ARG A 45 -5.69 -1.63 2.10
CA ARG A 45 -5.52 -2.95 2.71
C ARG A 45 -6.41 -4.00 2.07
N ASP A 46 -7.69 -3.69 1.95
CA ASP A 46 -8.71 -4.61 1.44
C ASP A 46 -8.54 -4.84 -0.07
N CYS A 47 -8.38 -3.76 -0.84
CA CYS A 47 -8.20 -3.84 -2.29
C CYS A 47 -6.91 -4.60 -2.65
N GLY A 48 -5.79 -4.28 -1.98
CA GLY A 48 -4.53 -4.96 -2.21
C GLY A 48 -4.55 -6.44 -1.78
N ALA A 49 -5.34 -6.80 -0.77
CA ALA A 49 -5.51 -8.20 -0.40
C ALA A 49 -6.30 -8.99 -1.46
N TYR A 50 -7.36 -8.39 -2.01
CA TYR A 50 -8.11 -8.97 -3.12
C TYR A 50 -7.21 -9.26 -4.33
N CYS A 51 -6.38 -8.29 -4.75
CA CYS A 51 -5.43 -8.48 -5.85
C CYS A 51 -4.44 -9.62 -5.55
N ALA A 52 -3.89 -9.70 -4.34
CA ALA A 52 -2.92 -10.72 -3.96
C ALA A 52 -3.53 -12.14 -3.96
N TRP A 53 -4.76 -12.30 -3.47
CA TRP A 53 -5.46 -13.59 -3.51
C TRP A 53 -5.90 -13.96 -4.93
N GLY A 54 -6.26 -12.97 -5.75
CA GLY A 54 -6.50 -13.15 -7.18
C GLY A 54 -5.26 -13.68 -7.91
N LEU A 55 -4.08 -13.09 -7.64
CA LEU A 55 -2.81 -13.59 -8.16
C LEU A 55 -2.58 -15.05 -7.76
N ASN A 56 -2.71 -15.36 -6.46
CA ASN A 56 -2.49 -16.70 -5.94
C ASN A 56 -3.39 -17.73 -6.65
N SER A 57 -4.66 -17.38 -6.84
CA SER A 57 -5.64 -18.23 -7.52
C SER A 57 -5.31 -18.40 -9.01
N CYS A 58 -4.83 -17.34 -9.66
CA CYS A 58 -4.48 -17.33 -11.07
C CYS A 58 -3.24 -18.18 -11.36
N LEU A 59 -2.22 -18.11 -10.49
CA LEU A 59 -0.97 -18.84 -10.66
C LEU A 59 -1.14 -20.37 -10.67
N TYR A 60 -2.25 -20.91 -10.15
CA TYR A 60 -2.57 -22.34 -10.33
C TYR A 60 -2.79 -22.73 -11.81
N ARG A 61 -3.08 -21.77 -12.69
CA ARG A 61 -3.43 -22.01 -14.10
C ARG A 61 -2.47 -21.35 -15.09
N ASP A 62 -1.69 -20.37 -14.67
CA ASP A 62 -0.75 -19.66 -15.55
C ASP A 62 0.60 -19.40 -14.88
N SER A 63 1.63 -20.00 -15.45
CA SER A 63 3.04 -19.82 -15.09
C SER A 63 3.80 -18.86 -16.02
N GLN A 64 3.15 -18.33 -17.07
CA GLN A 64 3.79 -17.53 -18.11
C GLN A 64 3.67 -16.01 -17.88
N GLY A 65 3.11 -15.60 -16.74
CA GLY A 65 3.15 -14.21 -16.26
C GLY A 65 1.97 -13.33 -16.69
N GLN A 66 0.90 -13.89 -17.28
CA GLN A 66 -0.34 -13.13 -17.48
C GLN A 66 -0.98 -12.77 -16.13
N CYS A 67 -0.93 -13.67 -15.15
CA CYS A 67 -1.41 -13.38 -13.80
C CYS A 67 -0.68 -12.20 -13.15
N LEU A 68 0.62 -12.03 -13.42
CA LEU A 68 1.38 -10.90 -12.91
C LEU A 68 0.90 -9.59 -13.53
N LYS A 69 0.68 -9.56 -14.85
CA LYS A 69 0.13 -8.37 -15.53
C LYS A 69 -1.24 -7.98 -14.98
N LEU A 70 -2.13 -8.95 -14.80
CA LEU A 70 -3.45 -8.72 -14.21
C LEU A 70 -3.37 -8.17 -12.78
N THR A 71 -2.39 -8.65 -12.02
CA THR A 71 -2.17 -8.18 -10.64
C THR A 71 -1.62 -6.77 -10.62
N ASP A 72 -0.67 -6.44 -11.50
CA ASP A 72 -0.15 -5.08 -11.65
C ASP A 72 -1.25 -4.08 -12.04
N ASP A 73 -2.15 -4.48 -12.94
CA ASP A 73 -3.31 -3.66 -13.32
C ASP A 73 -4.29 -3.47 -12.15
N CYS A 74 -4.52 -4.53 -11.36
CA CYS A 74 -5.33 -4.50 -10.15
C CYS A 74 -4.72 -3.56 -9.09
N ASP A 75 -3.42 -3.64 -8.84
CA ASP A 75 -2.72 -2.77 -7.90
C ASP A 75 -2.77 -1.29 -8.34
N ARG A 76 -2.59 -1.01 -9.63
CA ARG A 76 -2.75 0.35 -10.17
C ARG A 76 -4.18 0.86 -10.04
N TYR A 77 -5.18 -0.01 -10.20
CA TYR A 77 -6.57 0.35 -9.93
C TYR A 77 -6.78 0.70 -8.45
N CYS A 78 -6.32 -0.13 -7.52
CA CYS A 78 -6.40 0.15 -6.09
C CYS A 78 -5.73 1.48 -5.72
N GLN A 79 -4.55 1.76 -6.29
CA GLN A 79 -3.87 3.04 -6.07
C GLN A 79 -4.67 4.23 -6.58
N ARG A 80 -5.40 4.12 -7.69
CA ARG A 80 -6.25 5.21 -8.20
C ARG A 80 -7.51 5.39 -7.35
N SER A 81 -8.21 4.29 -7.08
CA SER A 81 -9.52 4.29 -6.42
C SER A 81 -9.40 4.64 -4.94
N CYS A 82 -8.39 4.12 -4.23
CA CYS A 82 -8.22 4.35 -2.81
C CYS A 82 -7.50 5.67 -2.47
N ARG A 83 -6.91 6.37 -3.45
CA ARG A 83 -6.23 7.65 -3.22
C ARG A 83 -7.18 8.74 -2.72
N THR A 84 -8.44 8.69 -3.14
CA THR A 84 -9.49 9.64 -2.74
C THR A 84 -10.29 9.16 -1.53
N SER A 85 -10.21 7.89 -1.17
CA SER A 85 -10.95 7.29 -0.05
C SER A 85 -10.43 7.64 1.35
N GLY A 86 -9.54 8.63 1.45
CA GLY A 86 -9.07 9.17 2.72
C GLY A 86 -8.10 8.28 3.48
N GLY A 87 -6.86 8.75 3.56
CA GLY A 87 -6.01 8.37 4.70
C GLY A 87 -6.64 8.88 6.01
N PRO A 88 -6.10 8.50 7.18
CA PRO A 88 -6.62 8.83 8.51
C PRO A 88 -6.70 10.34 8.86
N LEU A 89 -6.48 11.24 7.90
CA LEU A 89 -6.48 12.70 8.04
C LEU A 89 -7.58 13.40 7.20
N LEU A 90 -8.42 12.67 6.46
CA LEU A 90 -9.59 13.28 5.84
C LEU A 90 -10.79 13.13 6.78
N PRO A 91 -11.42 14.24 7.24
CA PRO A 91 -12.67 14.18 7.98
C PRO A 91 -13.72 13.48 7.14
N SER A 92 -14.44 12.53 7.73
CA SER A 92 -15.52 11.75 7.11
C SER A 92 -16.84 12.53 7.01
N ASP A 93 -16.80 13.85 7.00
CA ASP A 93 -18.00 14.68 6.95
C ASP A 93 -18.43 14.88 5.49
N PHE A 94 -19.35 14.01 5.03
CA PHE A 94 -20.24 14.24 3.89
C PHE A 94 -21.68 13.99 4.33
#